data_AF-A0A2A5B0Z0-F1
#
_entry.id   AF-A0A2A5B0Z0-F1
#
_cell.length_a   1.000
_cell.length_b   1.000
_cell.length_c   1.000
_cell.angle_alpha   90.00
_cell.angle_beta   90.00
_cell.angle_gamma   90.00
#
_symmetry.space_group_name_H-M   'P 1'
#
loop_
_entity.id
_entity.type
_entity.pdbx_description
1 polymer ?
#
loop_
_entity_poly.entity_id
_entity_poly.type
_entity_poly.pdbx_seq_one_letter_code
_entity_poly.pdbx_strand_id
1 'polypeptide(L)'
;MLNPRLSVLGVFLFIISFHAAAQQGGGGNGGGQNIQALGNAPVPTENPITESKRVLGKILFWDEQLSSDNTVACGTCHKPAEGGADARLAINPGFDEIFGTDDDVIGSQGIKALDEHGLQLNDPLFGHGAQVTGRVAPSFLTSMFADSNFWDGRAADEFVDPLNSDSVVIAEGGALENQALGPILSSVEMAQAGRDWPDVIIKLEQVIPLTLAREIPADMADALQGGANYPSLFAAEDLGEFNVTGNNGDRGNFKTPSLRNVGLRQALMHVGWITDVSDAIDFYNAGTNDTGHIQFTQNQSGIPNSNLDINQIDVFADDPVRRGQIVEFLSNGLTDPRVAAETFPFDRPLLSSEGKTTQLTLNSEIAGTTSDKSATSAIFSGSIISGNTSSSDGIFGANEILSISAQIQLDPDDLGKSGNIYCVIVLNGQLYALNSNGAYQFWNENLDSLPAMSSKSILGSVETVSIIEQFSQTPGNFNIYIAYDTNDSVLRYNSEPIQFSVQ
;
A
#
# COMPACT_ATOMS: atom_id res chain seq x y z
N MET A 1 -51.83 -24.93 9.85
CA MET A 1 -50.91 -25.78 10.63
C MET A 1 -50.45 -26.94 9.75
N LEU A 2 -49.30 -26.79 9.10
CA LEU A 2 -48.60 -27.87 8.40
C LEU A 2 -47.34 -28.17 9.22
N ASN A 3 -47.17 -29.42 9.60
CA ASN A 3 -46.22 -29.90 10.59
C ASN A 3 -44.78 -29.91 10.02
N PRO A 4 -43.79 -29.20 10.62
CA PRO A 4 -42.45 -29.03 10.05
C PRO A 4 -41.55 -30.28 10.21
N ARG A 5 -42.05 -31.37 10.80
CA ARG A 5 -41.25 -32.60 11.01
C ARG A 5 -41.12 -33.52 9.79
N LEU A 6 -41.66 -33.14 8.62
CA LEU A 6 -41.66 -33.97 7.41
C LEU A 6 -40.57 -33.63 6.37
N SER A 7 -39.82 -32.52 6.51
CA SER A 7 -38.79 -32.15 5.51
C SER A 7 -37.39 -32.71 5.79
N VAL A 8 -37.03 -32.95 7.05
CA VAL A 8 -35.67 -33.43 7.39
C VAL A 8 -35.50 -34.94 7.15
N LEU A 9 -36.56 -35.73 7.29
CA LEU A 9 -36.52 -37.17 7.01
C LEU A 9 -36.43 -37.48 5.50
N GLY A 10 -36.93 -36.58 4.64
CA GLY A 10 -36.89 -36.73 3.18
C GLY A 10 -35.48 -36.59 2.60
N VAL A 11 -34.64 -35.73 3.19
CA VAL A 11 -33.25 -35.52 2.75
C VAL A 11 -32.32 -36.64 3.25
N PHE A 12 -32.53 -37.13 4.48
CA PHE A 12 -31.73 -38.23 5.02
C PHE A 12 -32.01 -39.59 4.34
N LEU A 13 -33.24 -39.87 3.86
CA LEU A 13 -33.52 -41.08 3.10
C LEU A 13 -32.90 -41.09 1.69
N PHE A 14 -32.59 -39.91 1.12
CA PHE A 14 -31.97 -39.81 -0.19
C PHE A 14 -30.47 -40.16 -0.15
N ILE A 15 -29.79 -39.85 0.97
CA ILE A 15 -28.34 -40.11 1.14
C ILE A 15 -28.05 -41.57 1.51
N ILE A 16 -28.93 -42.23 2.28
CA ILE A 16 -28.72 -43.64 2.69
C ILE A 16 -28.96 -44.63 1.53
N SER A 17 -29.72 -44.24 0.50
CA SER A 17 -29.96 -45.10 -0.68
C SER A 17 -28.75 -45.20 -1.62
N PHE A 18 -27.73 -44.35 -1.48
CA PHE A 18 -26.51 -44.40 -2.30
C PHE A 18 -25.37 -45.23 -1.71
N HIS A 19 -25.40 -45.56 -0.42
CA HIS A 19 -24.36 -46.40 0.19
C HIS A 19 -24.57 -47.92 -0.01
N ALA A 20 -25.74 -48.34 -0.50
CA ALA A 20 -26.01 -49.76 -0.79
C ALA A 20 -25.77 -50.18 -2.26
N ALA A 21 -25.53 -49.22 -3.17
CA ALA A 21 -25.38 -49.51 -4.60
C ALA A 21 -23.92 -49.53 -5.10
N ALA A 22 -22.94 -49.14 -4.26
CA ALA A 22 -21.52 -49.16 -4.63
C ALA A 22 -20.86 -50.55 -4.55
N GLN A 23 -21.62 -51.60 -4.21
CA GLN A 23 -21.10 -52.95 -4.01
C GLN A 23 -21.92 -54.02 -4.73
N GLN A 24 -22.25 -53.82 -6.01
CA GLN A 24 -22.47 -54.94 -6.94
C GLN A 24 -22.37 -54.44 -8.39
N GLY A 25 -21.41 -55.00 -9.13
CA GLY A 25 -21.27 -54.74 -10.56
C GLY A 25 -22.43 -55.31 -11.37
N GLY A 26 -22.79 -54.61 -12.45
CA GLY A 26 -23.79 -55.08 -13.42
C GLY A 26 -24.52 -53.92 -14.08
N GLY A 27 -24.40 -53.79 -15.39
CA GLY A 27 -24.84 -52.63 -16.17
C GLY A 27 -26.34 -52.30 -16.11
N GLY A 28 -26.64 -51.01 -16.20
CA GLY A 28 -27.99 -50.47 -16.33
C GLY A 28 -27.94 -48.96 -16.55
N ASN A 29 -28.42 -48.51 -17.71
CA ASN A 29 -28.42 -47.14 -18.20
C ASN A 29 -29.40 -46.26 -17.38
N GLY A 30 -28.87 -45.35 -16.56
CA GLY A 30 -29.65 -44.34 -15.85
C GLY A 30 -28.80 -43.08 -15.70
N GLY A 31 -29.24 -41.97 -16.31
CA GLY A 31 -28.48 -40.71 -16.39
C GLY A 31 -28.20 -40.11 -15.02
N GLY A 32 -27.04 -40.44 -14.46
CA GLY A 32 -26.44 -39.66 -13.39
C GLY A 32 -25.89 -38.37 -14.00
N GLN A 33 -26.48 -37.23 -13.64
CA GLN A 33 -25.83 -35.94 -13.80
C GLN A 33 -24.48 -36.04 -13.09
N ASN A 34 -23.38 -36.04 -13.84
CA ASN A 34 -22.05 -35.93 -13.27
C ASN A 34 -22.03 -34.65 -12.45
N ILE A 35 -21.82 -34.75 -11.13
CA ILE A 35 -21.55 -33.58 -10.29
C ILE A 35 -20.27 -32.96 -10.83
N GLN A 36 -20.39 -31.86 -11.56
CA GLN A 36 -19.24 -31.14 -12.11
C GLN A 36 -18.49 -30.46 -10.97
N ALA A 37 -17.16 -30.42 -11.09
CA ALA A 37 -16.34 -29.59 -10.22
C ALA A 37 -16.78 -28.12 -10.37
N LEU A 38 -16.75 -27.36 -9.27
CA LEU A 38 -16.96 -25.92 -9.34
C LEU A 38 -15.90 -25.32 -10.28
N GLY A 39 -16.37 -24.56 -11.27
CA GLY A 39 -15.51 -23.83 -12.19
C GLY A 39 -14.84 -22.63 -11.51
N ASN A 40 -14.23 -21.77 -12.32
CA ASN A 40 -13.74 -20.49 -11.82
C ASN A 40 -14.91 -19.64 -11.29
N ALA A 41 -14.65 -18.90 -10.21
CA ALA A 41 -15.57 -17.91 -9.69
C ALA A 41 -15.99 -16.94 -10.80
N PRO A 42 -17.30 -16.63 -10.94
CA PRO A 42 -17.71 -15.54 -11.80
C PRO A 42 -17.17 -14.22 -11.22
N VAL A 43 -16.69 -13.34 -12.09
CA VAL A 43 -16.16 -12.01 -11.75
C VAL A 43 -16.87 -11.01 -12.64
N PRO A 44 -17.57 -10.01 -12.08
CA PRO A 44 -18.21 -8.97 -12.87
C PRO A 44 -17.17 -8.19 -13.69
N THR A 45 -17.52 -7.84 -14.93
CA THR A 45 -16.60 -7.14 -15.83
C THR A 45 -16.25 -5.75 -15.28
N GLU A 46 -17.20 -5.13 -14.58
CA GLU A 46 -17.12 -3.81 -13.97
C GLU A 46 -16.37 -3.83 -12.62
N ASN A 47 -16.18 -5.01 -12.02
CA ASN A 47 -15.40 -5.19 -10.80
C ASN A 47 -14.34 -6.30 -10.92
N PRO A 48 -13.30 -6.09 -11.75
CA PRO A 48 -12.21 -7.03 -11.87
C PRO A 48 -11.41 -7.17 -10.58
N ILE A 49 -10.94 -8.39 -10.28
CA ILE A 49 -10.11 -8.68 -9.12
C ILE A 49 -8.65 -8.29 -9.43
N THR A 50 -8.13 -7.29 -8.72
CA THR A 50 -6.70 -6.92 -8.70
C THR A 50 -6.05 -7.34 -7.38
N GLU A 51 -4.72 -7.42 -7.33
CA GLU A 51 -4.01 -7.76 -6.09
C GLU A 51 -4.21 -6.68 -5.02
N SER A 52 -4.19 -5.40 -5.40
CA SER A 52 -4.50 -4.31 -4.49
C SER A 52 -5.93 -4.41 -3.94
N LYS A 53 -6.93 -4.71 -4.79
CA LYS A 53 -8.31 -4.98 -4.33
C LYS A 53 -8.41 -6.22 -3.45
N ARG A 54 -7.69 -7.31 -3.77
CA ARG A 54 -7.67 -8.53 -2.96
C ARG A 54 -7.15 -8.24 -1.56
N VAL A 55 -6.03 -7.53 -1.46
CA VAL A 55 -5.42 -7.18 -0.18
C VAL A 55 -6.27 -6.17 0.58
N LEU A 56 -6.75 -5.10 -0.07
CA LEU A 56 -7.66 -4.12 0.53
C LEU A 56 -8.96 -4.78 1.04
N GLY A 57 -9.57 -5.65 0.23
CA GLY A 57 -10.75 -6.42 0.63
C GLY A 57 -10.47 -7.32 1.82
N LYS A 58 -9.30 -7.97 1.86
CA LYS A 58 -8.86 -8.76 3.02
C LYS A 58 -8.66 -7.90 4.27
N ILE A 59 -8.04 -6.72 4.14
CA ILE A 59 -7.88 -5.75 5.23
C ILE A 59 -9.26 -5.37 5.79
N LEU A 60 -10.18 -4.92 4.93
CA LEU A 60 -11.53 -4.52 5.31
C LEU A 60 -12.33 -5.66 5.94
N PHE A 61 -12.20 -6.89 5.42
CA PHE A 61 -12.90 -8.06 5.95
C PHE A 61 -12.55 -8.35 7.42
N TRP A 62 -11.34 -8.01 7.85
CA TRP A 62 -10.82 -8.28 9.19
C TRP A 62 -10.73 -7.05 10.09
N ASP A 63 -11.06 -5.84 9.61
CA ASP A 63 -10.93 -4.62 10.41
C ASP A 63 -12.21 -4.33 11.22
N GLU A 64 -12.13 -4.50 12.53
CA GLU A 64 -13.24 -4.23 13.46
C GLU A 64 -13.64 -2.75 13.47
N GLN A 65 -12.73 -1.85 13.05
CA GLN A 65 -12.99 -0.41 12.97
C GLN A 65 -14.05 -0.06 11.91
N LEU A 66 -14.40 -1.00 11.01
CA LEU A 66 -15.49 -0.81 10.06
C LEU A 66 -16.86 -0.74 10.77
N SER A 67 -17.06 -1.45 11.89
CA SER A 67 -18.24 -1.32 12.74
C SER A 67 -18.22 -0.02 13.53
N SER A 68 -19.38 0.57 13.87
CA SER A 68 -19.49 1.82 14.61
C SER A 68 -18.79 1.78 15.97
N ASP A 69 -18.86 0.66 16.70
CA ASP A 69 -18.29 0.51 18.05
C ASP A 69 -16.89 -0.13 18.09
N ASN A 70 -16.30 -0.42 16.93
CA ASN A 70 -15.00 -1.05 16.78
C ASN A 70 -14.90 -2.48 17.37
N THR A 71 -16.00 -3.25 17.40
CA THR A 71 -16.00 -4.61 17.97
C THR A 71 -16.34 -5.72 16.98
N VAL A 72 -16.82 -5.39 15.78
CA VAL A 72 -17.27 -6.36 14.78
C VAL A 72 -16.65 -6.05 13.41
N ALA A 73 -16.14 -7.08 12.74
CA ALA A 73 -15.74 -7.11 11.34
C ALA A 73 -16.52 -8.21 10.61
N CYS A 74 -16.42 -8.27 9.28
CA CYS A 74 -17.01 -9.37 8.50
C CYS A 74 -16.49 -10.73 9.01
N GLY A 75 -15.18 -10.84 9.22
CA GLY A 75 -14.51 -12.02 9.75
C GLY A 75 -14.82 -12.32 11.22
N THR A 76 -15.57 -11.48 11.94
CA THR A 76 -16.07 -11.82 13.29
C THR A 76 -17.18 -12.86 13.18
N CYS A 77 -18.10 -12.69 12.23
CA CYS A 77 -19.18 -13.65 11.94
C CYS A 77 -18.75 -14.71 10.91
N HIS A 78 -17.89 -14.39 9.95
CA HIS A 78 -17.59 -15.27 8.81
C HIS A 78 -16.19 -15.90 8.93
N LYS A 79 -16.07 -16.93 9.77
CA LYS A 79 -14.78 -17.58 10.05
C LYS A 79 -14.51 -18.72 9.06
N PRO A 80 -13.39 -18.70 8.30
CA PRO A 80 -13.04 -19.80 7.39
C PRO A 80 -12.97 -21.17 8.09
N ALA A 81 -12.46 -21.20 9.32
CA ALA A 81 -12.35 -22.43 10.14
C ALA A 81 -13.72 -23.05 10.48
N GLU A 82 -14.79 -22.25 10.47
CA GLU A 82 -16.16 -22.65 10.78
C GLU A 82 -16.97 -22.84 9.48
N GLY A 83 -16.28 -23.19 8.40
CA GLY A 83 -16.87 -23.33 7.07
C GLY A 83 -17.36 -21.99 6.50
N GLY A 84 -16.82 -20.85 6.95
CA GLY A 84 -17.21 -19.51 6.51
C GLY A 84 -18.48 -18.96 7.16
N ALA A 85 -19.08 -19.68 8.11
CA ALA A 85 -20.27 -19.26 8.83
C ALA A 85 -19.93 -18.78 10.25
N ASP A 86 -20.96 -18.34 10.99
CA ASP A 86 -20.81 -17.90 12.37
C ASP A 86 -20.89 -19.07 13.35
N ALA A 87 -19.84 -19.24 14.15
CA ALA A 87 -19.83 -20.20 15.26
C ALA A 87 -20.44 -19.65 16.55
N ARG A 88 -20.75 -18.34 16.61
CA ARG A 88 -21.22 -17.65 17.81
C ARG A 88 -22.75 -17.59 17.86
N LEU A 89 -23.40 -18.74 17.81
CA LEU A 89 -24.86 -18.80 17.91
C LEU A 89 -25.32 -18.11 19.21
N ALA A 90 -26.08 -17.03 19.06
CA ALA A 90 -26.64 -16.27 20.17
C ALA A 90 -28.15 -16.47 20.24
N ILE A 91 -28.65 -16.57 21.46
CA ILE A 91 -30.08 -16.70 21.76
C ILE A 91 -30.42 -15.64 22.80
N ASN A 92 -31.42 -14.82 22.51
CA ASN A 92 -32.05 -13.92 23.46
C ASN A 92 -33.49 -14.40 23.72
N PRO A 93 -33.93 -14.48 24.99
CA PRO A 93 -35.22 -15.06 25.36
C PRO A 93 -36.44 -14.16 25.10
N GLY A 94 -36.27 -13.06 24.34
CA GLY A 94 -37.40 -12.20 24.04
C GLY A 94 -37.80 -11.28 25.21
N PHE A 95 -39.02 -10.75 25.15
CA PHE A 95 -39.56 -9.82 26.15
C PHE A 95 -40.08 -10.53 27.40
N ASP A 96 -40.41 -11.82 27.29
CA ASP A 96 -40.90 -12.59 28.43
C ASP A 96 -39.78 -13.17 29.32
N GLU A 97 -38.53 -13.06 28.87
CA GLU A 97 -37.31 -13.57 29.52
C GLU A 97 -37.29 -15.10 29.70
N ILE A 98 -38.09 -15.84 28.93
CA ILE A 98 -38.20 -17.31 28.99
C ILE A 98 -37.69 -17.94 27.70
N PHE A 99 -36.59 -18.70 27.77
CA PHE A 99 -36.10 -19.45 26.61
C PHE A 99 -37.06 -20.54 26.12
N GLY A 100 -37.12 -20.70 24.80
CA GLY A 100 -37.88 -21.73 24.11
C GLY A 100 -39.31 -21.30 23.74
N THR A 101 -39.60 -19.99 23.77
CA THR A 101 -40.87 -19.39 23.40
C THR A 101 -40.81 -18.81 21.97
N ASP A 102 -41.95 -18.34 21.47
CA ASP A 102 -42.08 -17.81 20.10
C ASP A 102 -41.36 -16.46 19.91
N ASP A 103 -41.03 -15.74 20.99
CA ASP A 103 -40.32 -14.45 20.96
C ASP A 103 -38.81 -14.56 21.16
N ASP A 104 -38.27 -15.78 21.28
CA ASP A 104 -36.83 -16.03 21.23
C ASP A 104 -36.21 -15.48 19.94
N VAL A 105 -35.16 -14.67 20.08
CA VAL A 105 -34.36 -14.20 18.95
C VAL A 105 -33.10 -15.05 18.86
N ILE A 106 -32.94 -15.76 17.74
CA ILE A 106 -31.82 -16.65 17.48
C ILE A 106 -31.08 -16.19 16.22
N GLY A 107 -29.78 -15.98 16.34
CA GLY A 107 -28.96 -15.57 15.20
C GLY A 107 -27.50 -15.31 15.55
N SER A 108 -26.88 -14.45 14.76
CA SER A 108 -25.50 -14.01 14.95
C SER A 108 -25.45 -12.83 15.92
N GLN A 109 -24.42 -12.81 16.75
CA GLN A 109 -24.16 -11.68 17.65
C GLN A 109 -23.53 -10.52 16.88
N GLY A 110 -24.20 -9.37 16.92
CA GLY A 110 -23.73 -8.11 16.36
C GLY A 110 -23.18 -7.16 17.42
N ILE A 111 -23.41 -5.87 17.25
CA ILE A 111 -22.93 -4.83 18.17
C ILE A 111 -23.97 -4.45 19.22
N LYS A 112 -23.55 -3.69 20.22
CA LYS A 112 -24.47 -3.08 21.21
C LYS A 112 -25.34 -2.02 20.53
N ALA A 113 -26.55 -1.82 21.04
CA ALA A 113 -27.41 -0.75 20.53
C ALA A 113 -26.77 0.62 20.82
N LEU A 114 -26.65 1.45 19.79
CA LEU A 114 -26.09 2.80 19.86
C LEU A 114 -27.08 3.84 19.30
N ASP A 115 -27.08 5.03 19.86
CA ASP A 115 -27.78 6.19 19.29
C ASP A 115 -27.01 6.82 18.10
N GLU A 116 -27.58 7.87 17.51
CA GLU A 116 -27.01 8.61 16.38
C GLU A 116 -25.64 9.26 16.69
N HIS A 117 -25.26 9.37 17.97
CA HIS A 117 -23.98 9.92 18.42
C HIS A 117 -23.00 8.84 18.87
N GLY A 118 -23.33 7.56 18.68
CA GLY A 118 -22.49 6.43 19.05
C GLY A 118 -22.50 6.13 20.55
N LEU A 119 -23.43 6.70 21.31
CA LEU A 119 -23.58 6.41 22.73
C LEU A 119 -24.43 5.16 22.93
N GLN A 120 -24.01 4.32 23.87
CA GLN A 120 -24.70 3.08 24.15
C GLN A 120 -26.11 3.31 24.70
N LEU A 121 -27.09 2.69 24.07
CA LEU A 121 -28.48 2.64 24.50
C LEU A 121 -28.73 1.46 25.46
N ASN A 122 -29.77 1.60 26.28
CA ASN A 122 -30.37 0.46 26.98
C ASN A 122 -31.47 -0.11 26.08
N ASP A 123 -31.13 -1.12 25.29
CA ASP A 123 -32.07 -1.73 24.36
C ASP A 123 -33.22 -2.42 25.12
N PRO A 124 -34.48 -2.29 24.68
CA PRO A 124 -35.62 -2.92 25.35
C PRO A 124 -35.54 -4.45 25.45
N LEU A 125 -34.81 -5.10 24.54
CA LEU A 125 -34.69 -6.55 24.41
C LEU A 125 -33.31 -7.06 24.85
N PHE A 126 -32.26 -6.29 24.55
CA PHE A 126 -30.87 -6.69 24.78
C PHE A 126 -30.21 -5.96 25.96
N GLY A 127 -30.87 -4.95 26.53
CA GLY A 127 -30.33 -4.11 27.60
C GLY A 127 -29.02 -3.45 27.18
N HIS A 128 -27.97 -3.64 27.99
CA HIS A 128 -26.60 -3.20 27.70
C HIS A 128 -25.73 -4.26 26.99
N GLY A 129 -26.32 -5.38 26.61
CA GLY A 129 -25.67 -6.45 25.86
C GLY A 129 -25.53 -6.14 24.37
N ALA A 130 -24.81 -7.02 23.67
CA ALA A 130 -24.80 -7.02 22.22
C ALA A 130 -26.16 -7.49 21.69
N GLN A 131 -26.58 -6.93 20.56
CA GLN A 131 -27.81 -7.35 19.88
C GLN A 131 -27.60 -8.69 19.17
N VAL A 132 -28.70 -9.43 18.99
CA VAL A 132 -28.74 -10.68 18.23
C VAL A 132 -29.55 -10.46 16.96
N THR A 133 -29.01 -10.88 15.82
CA THR A 133 -29.75 -10.83 14.56
C THR A 133 -30.89 -11.84 14.54
N GLY A 134 -31.88 -11.66 13.65
CA GLY A 134 -32.94 -12.64 13.46
C GLY A 134 -32.55 -13.87 12.64
N ARG A 135 -31.29 -13.96 12.17
CA ARG A 135 -30.77 -15.05 11.33
C ARG A 135 -29.27 -15.21 11.51
N VAL A 136 -28.81 -16.46 11.53
CA VAL A 136 -27.37 -16.79 11.58
C VAL A 136 -26.70 -16.37 10.28
N ALA A 137 -25.48 -15.84 10.35
CA ALA A 137 -24.68 -15.52 9.17
C ALA A 137 -24.37 -16.80 8.36
N PRO A 138 -24.77 -16.90 7.08
CA PRO A 138 -24.50 -18.07 6.26
C PRO A 138 -23.01 -18.16 5.92
N SER A 139 -22.58 -19.27 5.33
CA SER A 139 -21.22 -19.36 4.78
C SER A 139 -21.01 -18.32 3.69
N PHE A 140 -19.86 -17.63 3.72
CA PHE A 140 -19.40 -16.82 2.58
C PHE A 140 -18.68 -17.66 1.51
N LEU A 141 -18.32 -18.91 1.83
CA LEU A 141 -17.68 -19.80 0.88
C LEU A 141 -18.68 -20.11 -0.23
N THR A 142 -18.25 -20.00 -1.48
CA THR A 142 -19.08 -20.19 -2.69
C THR A 142 -20.18 -19.15 -2.93
N SER A 143 -20.33 -18.11 -2.09
CA SER A 143 -21.31 -17.02 -2.31
C SER A 143 -21.13 -16.27 -3.63
N MET A 144 -19.91 -16.30 -4.18
CA MET A 144 -19.60 -15.80 -5.53
C MET A 144 -20.39 -16.48 -6.65
N PHE A 145 -20.82 -17.74 -6.46
CA PHE A 145 -21.54 -18.49 -7.49
C PHE A 145 -23.06 -18.31 -7.42
N ALA A 146 -23.56 -17.48 -6.49
CA ALA A 146 -24.99 -17.28 -6.30
C ALA A 146 -25.43 -15.95 -6.91
N ASP A 147 -26.43 -16.00 -7.80
CA ASP A 147 -27.08 -14.82 -8.40
C ASP A 147 -27.81 -13.94 -7.35
N SER A 148 -28.05 -14.49 -6.15
CA SER A 148 -28.54 -13.72 -5.02
C SER A 148 -28.02 -14.27 -3.68
N ASN A 149 -27.77 -13.36 -2.74
CA ASN A 149 -27.21 -13.67 -1.43
C ASN A 149 -28.16 -13.27 -0.28
N PHE A 150 -27.80 -13.67 0.94
CA PHE A 150 -28.64 -13.72 2.15
C PHE A 150 -29.78 -14.75 2.10
N TRP A 151 -30.28 -15.14 3.28
CA TRP A 151 -31.38 -16.10 3.43
C TRP A 151 -32.69 -15.71 2.73
N ASP A 152 -32.90 -14.42 2.45
CA ASP A 152 -34.07 -13.89 1.75
C ASP A 152 -33.77 -13.41 0.33
N GLY A 153 -32.54 -13.60 -0.16
CA GLY A 153 -32.16 -13.22 -1.52
C GLY A 153 -32.10 -11.71 -1.78
N ARG A 154 -32.10 -10.86 -0.73
CA ARG A 154 -32.16 -9.40 -0.89
C ARG A 154 -30.91 -8.78 -1.50
N ALA A 155 -29.77 -9.48 -1.47
CA ALA A 155 -28.59 -9.07 -2.22
C ALA A 155 -28.73 -9.62 -3.64
N ALA A 156 -29.29 -8.80 -4.52
CA ALA A 156 -29.62 -9.16 -5.89
C ALA A 156 -28.41 -9.10 -6.82
N ASP A 157 -28.59 -9.61 -8.03
CA ASP A 157 -27.55 -9.69 -9.05
C ASP A 157 -27.12 -8.33 -9.64
N GLU A 158 -28.00 -7.33 -9.61
CA GLU A 158 -27.69 -5.96 -10.03
C GLU A 158 -27.12 -5.15 -8.84
N PHE A 159 -25.99 -4.49 -9.03
CA PHE A 159 -25.37 -3.60 -8.03
C PHE A 159 -25.55 -2.13 -8.42
N VAL A 160 -26.29 -1.40 -7.60
CA VAL A 160 -26.53 0.04 -7.72
C VAL A 160 -25.54 0.79 -6.84
N ASP A 161 -25.03 1.93 -7.32
CA ASP A 161 -24.12 2.78 -6.57
C ASP A 161 -24.78 3.22 -5.25
N PRO A 162 -24.21 2.89 -4.08
CA PRO A 162 -24.74 3.29 -2.79
C PRO A 162 -24.82 4.81 -2.57
N LEU A 163 -24.05 5.59 -3.32
CA LEU A 163 -24.04 7.05 -3.27
C LEU A 163 -24.91 7.69 -4.36
N ASN A 164 -25.35 6.91 -5.35
CA ASN A 164 -26.18 7.37 -6.45
C ASN A 164 -27.15 6.27 -6.89
N SER A 165 -28.35 6.28 -6.32
CA SER A 165 -29.39 5.28 -6.60
C SER A 165 -29.83 5.19 -8.06
N ASP A 166 -29.50 6.19 -8.89
CA ASP A 166 -29.83 6.19 -10.32
C ASP A 166 -28.73 5.56 -11.19
N SER A 167 -27.61 5.14 -10.57
CA SER A 167 -26.44 4.58 -11.26
C SER A 167 -26.28 3.10 -10.97
N VAL A 168 -26.63 2.25 -11.93
CA VAL A 168 -26.25 0.83 -11.92
C VAL A 168 -24.76 0.74 -12.26
N VAL A 169 -23.97 0.13 -11.36
CA VAL A 169 -22.51 0.00 -11.50
C VAL A 169 -22.13 -1.40 -11.95
N ILE A 170 -22.93 -2.42 -11.63
CA ILE A 170 -22.80 -3.78 -12.14
C ILE A 170 -24.19 -4.26 -12.54
N ALA A 171 -24.37 -4.62 -13.81
CA ALA A 171 -25.68 -5.05 -14.32
C ALA A 171 -26.00 -6.53 -14.00
N GLU A 172 -24.97 -7.39 -13.95
CA GLU A 172 -25.07 -8.83 -13.69
C GLU A 172 -23.86 -9.29 -12.88
N GLY A 173 -24.04 -10.19 -11.91
CA GLY A 173 -22.99 -10.73 -11.03
C GLY A 173 -22.67 -9.90 -9.78
N GLY A 174 -23.43 -8.87 -9.46
CA GLY A 174 -23.23 -7.92 -8.35
C GLY A 174 -23.73 -8.37 -6.96
N ALA A 175 -24.16 -9.63 -6.82
CA ALA A 175 -24.76 -10.14 -5.59
C ALA A 175 -23.79 -10.15 -4.39
N LEU A 176 -22.48 -10.32 -4.63
CA LEU A 176 -21.48 -10.26 -3.56
C LEU A 176 -21.23 -8.84 -3.07
N GLU A 177 -21.17 -7.88 -3.99
CA GLU A 177 -21.03 -6.46 -3.68
C GLU A 177 -22.20 -6.02 -2.81
N ASN A 178 -23.43 -6.36 -3.20
CA ASN A 178 -24.63 -6.11 -2.39
C ASN A 178 -24.55 -6.77 -1.00
N GLN A 179 -24.05 -8.01 -0.92
CA GLN A 179 -23.92 -8.72 0.35
C GLN A 179 -22.93 -8.02 1.29
N ALA A 180 -21.80 -7.53 0.77
CA ALA A 180 -20.76 -6.89 1.56
C ALA A 180 -21.19 -5.55 2.16
N LEU A 181 -22.11 -4.82 1.50
CA LEU A 181 -22.56 -3.49 1.93
C LEU A 181 -23.57 -3.52 3.08
N GLY A 182 -24.51 -4.47 3.06
CA GLY A 182 -25.65 -4.48 3.98
C GLY A 182 -25.27 -4.42 5.48
N PRO A 183 -24.37 -5.28 5.97
CA PRO A 183 -24.02 -5.31 7.38
C PRO A 183 -23.40 -4.01 7.91
N ILE A 184 -22.68 -3.27 7.06
CA ILE A 184 -21.98 -2.03 7.43
C ILE A 184 -22.95 -0.94 7.92
N LEU A 185 -24.18 -0.95 7.40
CA LEU A 185 -25.26 -0.03 7.77
C LEU A 185 -26.33 -0.65 8.68
N SER A 186 -26.21 -1.94 8.99
CA SER A 186 -27.17 -2.63 9.85
C SER A 186 -26.98 -2.25 11.31
N SER A 187 -28.01 -1.64 11.92
CA SER A 187 -27.96 -1.17 13.31
C SER A 187 -27.80 -2.28 14.36
N VAL A 188 -27.97 -3.53 13.92
CA VAL A 188 -27.79 -4.73 14.74
C VAL A 188 -26.40 -5.31 14.51
N GLU A 189 -25.96 -5.41 13.25
CA GLU A 189 -24.74 -6.13 12.90
C GLU A 189 -23.48 -5.30 13.11
N MET A 190 -23.40 -4.08 12.56
CA MET A 190 -22.16 -3.29 12.59
C MET A 190 -22.36 -1.77 12.76
N ALA A 191 -23.58 -1.24 12.71
CA ALA A 191 -23.81 0.21 12.66
C ALA A 191 -24.51 0.76 13.91
N GLN A 192 -24.23 2.02 14.24
CA GLN A 192 -25.15 2.80 15.05
C GLN A 192 -26.45 3.07 14.28
N ALA A 193 -27.52 3.42 15.00
CA ALA A 193 -28.78 3.78 14.35
C ALA A 193 -28.60 5.00 13.42
N GLY A 194 -29.10 4.88 12.19
CA GLY A 194 -29.09 5.98 11.22
C GLY A 194 -27.78 6.22 10.47
N ARG A 195 -26.75 5.38 10.66
CA ARG A 195 -25.48 5.48 9.92
C ARG A 195 -25.70 5.43 8.41
N ASP A 196 -25.01 6.29 7.67
CA ASP A 196 -25.00 6.29 6.21
C ASP A 196 -23.58 6.13 5.61
N TRP A 197 -23.47 6.17 4.28
CA TRP A 197 -22.18 6.01 3.58
C TRP A 197 -21.19 7.16 3.83
N PRO A 198 -21.60 8.44 3.82
CA PRO A 198 -20.76 9.53 4.30
C PRO A 198 -20.13 9.26 5.68
N ASP A 199 -20.89 8.76 6.65
CA ASP A 199 -20.35 8.40 7.98
C ASP A 199 -19.28 7.30 7.90
N VAL A 200 -19.51 6.28 7.07
CA VAL A 200 -18.54 5.20 6.83
C VAL A 200 -17.23 5.76 6.25
N ILE A 201 -17.33 6.61 5.22
CA ILE A 201 -16.18 7.21 4.54
C ILE A 201 -15.37 8.06 5.53
N ILE A 202 -16.04 8.99 6.23
CA ILE A 202 -15.39 9.87 7.22
C ILE A 202 -14.65 9.05 8.27
N LYS A 203 -15.25 7.95 8.74
CA LYS A 203 -14.61 7.07 9.71
C LYS A 203 -13.36 6.43 9.13
N LEU A 204 -13.44 5.83 7.94
CA LEU A 204 -12.30 5.15 7.30
C LEU A 204 -11.16 6.13 6.98
N GLU A 205 -11.44 7.38 6.66
CA GLU A 205 -10.42 8.42 6.45
C GLU A 205 -9.64 8.78 7.73
N GLN A 206 -10.23 8.57 8.91
CA GLN A 206 -9.67 8.98 10.19
C GLN A 206 -8.94 7.86 10.94
N VAL A 207 -9.21 6.60 10.62
CA VAL A 207 -8.61 5.45 11.30
C VAL A 207 -7.37 4.94 10.56
N ILE A 208 -6.43 4.38 11.32
CA ILE A 208 -5.31 3.64 10.75
C ILE A 208 -5.78 2.18 10.53
N PRO A 209 -5.65 1.62 9.31
CA PRO A 209 -6.14 0.27 9.02
C PRO A 209 -5.56 -0.79 9.97
N LEU A 210 -6.42 -1.72 10.41
CA LEU A 210 -6.07 -2.84 11.28
C LEU A 210 -5.41 -2.46 12.62
N THR A 211 -5.60 -1.23 13.11
CA THR A 211 -5.00 -0.77 14.40
C THR A 211 -5.38 -1.64 15.59
N LEU A 212 -6.58 -2.22 15.56
CA LEU A 212 -7.08 -3.09 16.63
C LEU A 212 -6.69 -4.56 16.44
N ALA A 213 -6.27 -4.94 15.23
CA ALA A 213 -5.90 -6.31 14.91
C ALA A 213 -4.56 -6.67 15.55
N ARG A 214 -4.40 -7.96 15.83
CA ARG A 214 -3.14 -8.56 16.27
C ARG A 214 -2.71 -9.59 15.23
N GLU A 215 -1.41 -9.81 15.11
CA GLU A 215 -0.84 -10.86 14.23
C GLU A 215 -1.25 -10.70 12.76
N ILE A 216 -0.98 -9.52 12.18
CA ILE A 216 -1.32 -9.18 10.80
C ILE A 216 -0.50 -10.08 9.83
N PRO A 217 -1.15 -10.88 8.96
CA PRO A 217 -0.50 -11.63 7.89
C PRO A 217 0.39 -10.77 6.98
N ALA A 218 1.46 -11.37 6.45
CA ALA A 218 2.50 -10.67 5.68
C ALA A 218 1.95 -9.85 4.51
N ASP A 219 1.02 -10.39 3.71
CA ASP A 219 0.45 -9.68 2.56
C ASP A 219 -0.29 -8.38 2.95
N MET A 220 -0.96 -8.36 4.10
CA MET A 220 -1.59 -7.15 4.63
C MET A 220 -0.57 -6.23 5.30
N ALA A 221 0.42 -6.77 6.02
CA ALA A 221 1.47 -5.97 6.63
C ALA A 221 2.32 -5.22 5.59
N ASP A 222 2.61 -5.88 4.46
CA ASP A 222 3.36 -5.30 3.34
C ASP A 222 2.57 -4.15 2.69
N ALA A 223 1.25 -4.32 2.47
CA ALA A 223 0.40 -3.25 1.94
C ALA A 223 0.25 -2.06 2.90
N LEU A 224 0.47 -2.26 4.20
CA LEU A 224 0.43 -1.20 5.22
C LEU A 224 1.80 -0.56 5.49
N GLN A 225 2.87 -1.07 4.86
CA GLN A 225 4.21 -0.54 5.03
C GLN A 225 4.28 0.95 4.63
N GLY A 226 5.01 1.74 5.40
CA GLY A 226 5.14 3.18 5.13
C GLY A 226 3.96 4.04 5.60
N GLY A 227 3.02 3.46 6.35
CA GLY A 227 1.91 4.21 6.96
C GLY A 227 0.72 4.43 6.02
N ALA A 228 0.44 3.45 5.15
CA ALA A 228 -0.72 3.50 4.27
C ALA A 228 -2.03 3.64 5.08
N ASN A 229 -2.90 4.53 4.61
CA ASN A 229 -4.24 4.74 5.14
C ASN A 229 -5.30 4.27 4.12
N TYR A 230 -6.57 4.19 4.53
CA TYR A 230 -7.64 3.75 3.63
C TYR A 230 -7.69 4.54 2.31
N PRO A 231 -7.62 5.89 2.30
CA PRO A 231 -7.54 6.64 1.04
C PRO A 231 -6.43 6.16 0.10
N SER A 232 -5.22 5.93 0.62
CA SER A 232 -4.10 5.45 -0.19
C SER A 232 -4.28 4.00 -0.67
N LEU A 233 -4.92 3.14 0.13
CA LEU A 233 -5.19 1.75 -0.24
C LEU A 233 -6.28 1.67 -1.32
N PHE A 234 -7.32 2.51 -1.24
CA PHE A 234 -8.31 2.65 -2.31
C PHE A 234 -7.72 3.27 -3.58
N ALA A 235 -6.76 4.19 -3.44
CA ALA A 235 -6.06 4.82 -4.57
C ALA A 235 -4.93 3.97 -5.17
N ALA A 236 -4.57 2.83 -4.56
CA ALA A 236 -3.50 1.96 -5.04
C ALA A 236 -3.86 1.20 -6.33
N GLU A 237 -5.10 1.33 -6.84
CA GLU A 237 -5.50 0.80 -8.14
C GLU A 237 -5.30 1.85 -9.24
N ASP A 238 -4.50 1.52 -10.27
CA ASP A 238 -4.43 2.33 -11.48
C ASP A 238 -5.70 2.11 -12.30
N LEU A 239 -6.66 3.00 -12.13
CA LEU A 239 -7.96 2.95 -12.82
C LEU A 239 -7.87 3.31 -14.31
N GLY A 240 -6.68 3.68 -14.82
CA GLY A 240 -6.48 3.97 -16.23
C GLY A 240 -7.25 5.21 -16.70
N GLU A 241 -7.95 5.08 -17.83
CA GLU A 241 -8.69 6.16 -18.49
C GLU A 241 -9.77 6.80 -17.59
N PHE A 242 -10.35 6.02 -16.66
CA PHE A 242 -11.28 6.54 -15.65
C PHE A 242 -10.73 7.76 -14.89
N ASN A 243 -9.43 7.76 -14.56
CA ASN A 243 -8.82 8.88 -13.82
C ASN A 243 -8.85 10.21 -14.61
N VAL A 244 -9.05 10.13 -15.93
CA VAL A 244 -9.19 11.29 -16.83
C VAL A 244 -10.65 11.61 -17.10
N THR A 245 -11.48 10.59 -17.34
CA THR A 245 -12.87 10.79 -17.83
C THR A 245 -13.91 10.85 -16.72
N GLY A 246 -13.66 10.20 -15.58
CA GLY A 246 -14.62 10.02 -14.48
C GLY A 246 -15.77 9.06 -14.80
N ASN A 247 -15.80 8.43 -15.98
CA ASN A 247 -16.86 7.49 -16.35
C ASN A 247 -16.52 6.08 -15.90
N ASN A 248 -17.37 5.44 -15.09
CA ASN A 248 -17.12 4.09 -14.58
C ASN A 248 -16.84 3.04 -15.68
N GLY A 249 -17.43 3.19 -16.87
CA GLY A 249 -17.18 2.30 -18.01
C GLY A 249 -15.76 2.36 -18.61
N ASP A 250 -14.97 3.38 -18.23
CA ASP A 250 -13.58 3.56 -18.70
C ASP A 250 -12.54 2.99 -17.72
N ARG A 251 -12.98 2.35 -16.62
CA ARG A 251 -12.08 1.77 -15.61
C ARG A 251 -11.27 0.63 -16.20
N GLY A 252 -9.95 0.66 -15.98
CA GLY A 252 -9.01 -0.35 -16.48
C GLY A 252 -8.68 -0.22 -17.97
N ASN A 253 -9.26 0.76 -18.68
CA ASN A 253 -8.84 1.07 -20.05
C ASN A 253 -7.50 1.79 -20.01
N PHE A 254 -6.57 1.33 -20.85
CA PHE A 254 -5.28 1.98 -21.05
C PHE A 254 -5.06 2.26 -22.52
N LYS A 255 -4.45 3.41 -22.82
CA LYS A 255 -3.96 3.70 -24.17
C LYS A 255 -2.94 2.64 -24.58
N THR A 256 -3.15 1.99 -25.73
CA THR A 256 -2.20 1.05 -26.29
C THR A 256 -0.83 1.72 -26.51
N PRO A 257 0.26 1.25 -25.86
CA PRO A 257 1.58 1.85 -26.01
C PRO A 257 2.18 1.50 -27.38
N SER A 258 3.06 2.37 -27.89
CA SER A 258 3.82 2.09 -29.12
C SER A 258 4.82 0.95 -28.89
N LEU A 259 5.01 0.10 -29.90
CA LEU A 259 6.03 -0.97 -29.90
C LEU A 259 7.36 -0.54 -30.52
N ARG A 260 7.50 0.69 -31.04
CA ARG A 260 8.81 1.18 -31.51
C ARG A 260 9.81 1.25 -30.34
N ASN A 261 11.03 0.78 -30.58
CA ASN A 261 12.10 0.69 -29.58
C ASN A 261 11.72 -0.12 -28.33
N VAL A 262 10.76 -1.05 -28.41
CA VAL A 262 10.32 -1.82 -27.25
C VAL A 262 11.46 -2.66 -26.66
N GLY A 263 12.40 -3.15 -27.49
CA GLY A 263 13.59 -3.88 -27.04
C GLY A 263 14.59 -3.06 -26.23
N LEU A 264 14.49 -1.72 -26.21
CA LEU A 264 15.32 -0.86 -25.35
C LEU A 264 14.69 -0.62 -23.97
N ARG A 265 13.43 -1.03 -23.75
CA ARG A 265 12.72 -0.78 -22.50
C ARG A 265 13.01 -1.91 -21.51
N GLN A 266 13.33 -1.53 -20.27
CA GLN A 266 13.59 -2.46 -19.17
C GLN A 266 12.33 -2.82 -18.36
N ALA A 267 11.23 -2.10 -18.61
CA ALA A 267 9.96 -2.25 -17.92
C ALA A 267 8.82 -2.04 -18.94
N LEU A 268 7.87 -2.97 -18.96
CA LEU A 268 6.73 -3.02 -19.87
C LEU A 268 5.41 -3.04 -19.09
N MET A 269 4.31 -2.75 -19.79
CA MET A 269 2.96 -2.49 -19.24
C MET A 269 2.88 -1.21 -18.39
N HIS A 270 1.74 -0.95 -17.76
CA HIS A 270 1.47 0.30 -17.05
C HIS A 270 2.20 0.39 -15.69
N VAL A 271 2.43 -0.75 -15.03
CA VAL A 271 3.18 -0.84 -13.75
C VAL A 271 4.63 -1.30 -13.89
N GLY A 272 5.11 -1.59 -15.11
CA GLY A 272 6.53 -1.93 -15.34
C GLY A 272 6.98 -3.33 -14.87
N TRP A 273 6.05 -4.20 -14.47
CA TRP A 273 6.31 -5.53 -13.89
C TRP A 273 6.82 -6.60 -14.87
N ILE A 274 6.64 -6.41 -16.18
CA ILE A 274 7.14 -7.32 -17.23
C ILE A 274 8.41 -6.72 -17.79
N THR A 275 9.50 -7.49 -17.79
CA THR A 275 10.84 -6.97 -18.11
C THR A 275 11.32 -7.30 -19.52
N ASP A 276 10.62 -8.19 -20.24
CA ASP A 276 10.98 -8.53 -21.62
C ASP A 276 9.78 -8.79 -22.54
N VAL A 277 10.07 -8.74 -23.84
CA VAL A 277 9.06 -8.85 -24.91
C VAL A 277 8.50 -10.27 -25.04
N SER A 278 9.28 -11.30 -24.71
CA SER A 278 8.83 -12.69 -24.73
C SER A 278 7.75 -12.90 -23.66
N ASP A 279 8.00 -12.40 -22.45
CA ASP A 279 7.06 -12.43 -21.33
C ASP A 279 5.80 -11.62 -21.60
N ALA A 280 5.93 -10.47 -22.28
CA ALA A 280 4.78 -9.67 -22.69
C ALA A 280 3.90 -10.41 -23.71
N ILE A 281 4.51 -11.12 -24.66
CA ILE A 281 3.80 -11.96 -25.62
C ILE A 281 3.11 -13.12 -24.89
N ASP A 282 3.80 -13.77 -23.96
CA ASP A 282 3.21 -14.83 -23.14
C ASP A 282 2.04 -14.32 -22.33
N PHE A 283 2.13 -13.12 -21.74
CA PHE A 283 1.03 -12.49 -21.04
C PHE A 283 -0.22 -12.31 -21.91
N TYR A 284 -0.07 -11.90 -23.17
CA TYR A 284 -1.21 -11.75 -24.09
C TYR A 284 -1.70 -13.06 -24.71
N ASN A 285 -0.84 -14.07 -24.83
CA ASN A 285 -1.20 -15.40 -25.38
C ASN A 285 -1.74 -16.37 -24.32
N ALA A 286 -1.39 -16.17 -23.05
CA ALA A 286 -1.64 -17.13 -22.00
C ALA A 286 -3.14 -17.18 -21.68
N GLY A 287 -3.89 -17.97 -22.43
CA GLY A 287 -5.22 -18.39 -22.03
C GLY A 287 -5.22 -19.27 -20.77
N THR A 288 -4.07 -19.83 -20.35
CA THR A 288 -3.93 -20.64 -19.11
C THR A 288 -2.47 -20.73 -18.62
N ASN A 289 -2.34 -20.80 -17.29
CA ASN A 289 -1.20 -21.13 -16.42
C ASN A 289 0.06 -21.82 -16.99
N ASP A 290 1.21 -21.17 -16.78
CA ASP A 290 2.58 -21.70 -16.60
C ASP A 290 3.64 -21.26 -17.64
N THR A 291 4.34 -20.15 -17.35
CA THR A 291 5.57 -19.74 -18.05
C THR A 291 6.72 -19.37 -17.08
N GLY A 292 6.64 -19.75 -15.79
CA GLY A 292 7.67 -19.41 -14.80
C GLY A 292 7.55 -18.01 -14.17
N HIS A 293 6.51 -17.25 -14.51
CA HIS A 293 6.10 -16.02 -13.83
C HIS A 293 4.73 -16.23 -13.16
N ILE A 294 4.49 -15.61 -12.00
CA ILE A 294 3.16 -15.62 -11.36
C ILE A 294 2.24 -14.76 -12.22
N GLN A 295 1.54 -15.39 -13.17
CA GLN A 295 0.54 -14.74 -14.00
C GLN A 295 -0.84 -14.86 -13.33
N PHE A 296 -1.52 -13.73 -13.15
CA PHE A 296 -2.90 -13.70 -12.66
C PHE A 296 -3.86 -14.00 -13.82
N THR A 297 -4.38 -15.22 -13.89
CA THR A 297 -5.31 -15.67 -14.94
C THR A 297 -6.71 -15.05 -14.81
N GLN A 298 -7.02 -14.36 -13.70
CA GLN A 298 -8.35 -13.83 -13.41
C GLN A 298 -8.62 -12.41 -13.92
N ASN A 299 -7.61 -11.74 -14.51
CA ASN A 299 -7.73 -10.32 -14.90
C ASN A 299 -7.22 -10.03 -16.31
N GLN A 300 -7.36 -11.02 -17.19
CA GLN A 300 -7.24 -10.82 -18.63
C GLN A 300 -8.62 -10.42 -19.14
N SER A 301 -8.85 -9.14 -19.42
CA SER A 301 -9.78 -8.83 -20.49
C SER A 301 -9.16 -9.45 -21.73
N GLY A 302 -9.68 -10.62 -22.14
CA GLY A 302 -9.19 -11.26 -23.36
C GLY A 302 -9.13 -10.23 -24.48
N ILE A 303 -8.19 -10.41 -25.42
CA ILE A 303 -8.15 -9.60 -26.64
C ILE A 303 -9.58 -9.53 -27.21
N PRO A 304 -10.14 -8.34 -27.53
CA PRO A 304 -11.54 -8.17 -27.90
C PRO A 304 -12.05 -9.27 -28.84
N ASN A 305 -12.89 -10.15 -28.28
CA ASN A 305 -13.41 -11.38 -28.86
C ASN A 305 -14.52 -11.15 -29.90
N SER A 306 -14.98 -9.91 -30.09
CA SER A 306 -16.10 -9.63 -30.99
C SER A 306 -15.74 -9.75 -32.48
N ASN A 307 -14.46 -9.83 -32.84
CA ASN A 307 -14.00 -10.06 -34.23
C ASN A 307 -12.73 -10.90 -34.39
N LEU A 308 -12.16 -11.43 -33.30
CA LEU A 308 -10.96 -12.25 -33.34
C LEU A 308 -11.17 -13.48 -32.47
N ASP A 309 -11.24 -14.64 -33.11
CA ASP A 309 -11.19 -15.94 -32.44
C ASP A 309 -9.84 -16.03 -31.71
N ILE A 310 -9.85 -16.19 -30.39
CA ILE A 310 -8.61 -16.29 -29.60
C ILE A 310 -7.79 -17.54 -29.98
N ASN A 311 -8.42 -18.55 -30.60
CA ASN A 311 -7.73 -19.67 -31.22
C ASN A 311 -7.17 -19.34 -32.62
N GLN A 312 -7.53 -18.20 -33.20
CA GLN A 312 -6.92 -17.62 -34.42
C GLN A 312 -5.89 -16.53 -34.10
N ILE A 313 -5.90 -15.98 -32.89
CA ILE A 313 -4.76 -15.28 -32.27
C ILE A 313 -3.92 -16.27 -31.47
N ASP A 314 -3.94 -17.55 -31.85
CA ASP A 314 -2.73 -18.34 -31.68
C ASP A 314 -1.70 -17.76 -32.66
N VAL A 315 -1.01 -16.70 -32.27
CA VAL A 315 0.05 -16.08 -33.09
C VAL A 315 1.15 -17.12 -33.40
N PHE A 316 1.14 -18.28 -32.72
CA PHE A 316 2.25 -19.20 -32.59
C PHE A 316 1.92 -20.69 -32.67
N ALA A 317 0.77 -21.13 -33.23
CA ALA A 317 0.36 -22.55 -33.27
C ALA A 317 1.54 -23.53 -33.33
N ASP A 318 1.92 -24.04 -32.15
CA ASP A 318 3.12 -24.86 -31.85
C ASP A 318 4.35 -24.63 -32.77
N ASP A 319 4.66 -23.38 -33.17
CA ASP A 319 5.78 -23.03 -34.07
C ASP A 319 6.82 -22.15 -33.35
N PRO A 320 7.82 -22.78 -32.69
CA PRO A 320 8.91 -22.09 -32.02
C PRO A 320 9.73 -21.17 -32.94
N VAL A 321 9.79 -21.48 -34.24
CA VAL A 321 10.56 -20.69 -35.21
C VAL A 321 9.86 -19.36 -35.46
N ARG A 322 8.55 -19.39 -35.70
CA ARG A 322 7.75 -18.18 -35.88
C ARG A 322 7.75 -17.30 -34.62
N ARG A 323 7.71 -17.91 -33.43
CA ARG A 323 7.85 -17.18 -32.16
C ARG A 323 9.17 -16.43 -32.06
N GLY A 324 10.29 -17.12 -32.29
CA GLY A 324 11.61 -16.50 -32.26
C GLY A 324 11.74 -15.34 -33.24
N GLN A 325 11.17 -15.46 -34.44
CA GLN A 325 11.19 -14.39 -35.46
C GLN A 325 10.42 -13.15 -35.04
N ILE A 326 9.29 -13.30 -34.34
CA ILE A 326 8.49 -12.16 -33.86
C ILE A 326 9.18 -11.46 -32.70
N VAL A 327 9.71 -12.22 -31.73
CA VAL A 327 10.52 -11.65 -30.63
C VAL A 327 11.72 -10.89 -31.20
N GLU A 328 12.42 -11.47 -32.17
CA GLU A 328 13.54 -10.83 -32.85
C GLU A 328 13.12 -9.55 -33.58
N PHE A 329 11.99 -9.59 -34.30
CA PHE A 329 11.49 -8.41 -35.00
C PHE A 329 11.08 -7.29 -34.02
N LEU A 330 10.41 -7.61 -32.91
CA LEU A 330 9.97 -6.62 -31.93
C LEU A 330 11.16 -6.05 -31.13
N SER A 331 12.05 -6.91 -30.66
CA SER A 331 13.20 -6.50 -29.84
C SER A 331 14.26 -5.77 -30.66
N ASN A 332 14.57 -6.26 -31.85
CA ASN A 332 15.68 -5.75 -32.66
C ASN A 332 15.20 -5.04 -33.94
N GLY A 333 14.22 -5.62 -34.65
CA GLY A 333 13.71 -5.06 -35.91
C GLY A 333 12.98 -3.71 -35.77
N LEU A 334 12.37 -3.44 -34.62
CA LEU A 334 11.71 -2.17 -34.30
C LEU A 334 12.59 -1.17 -33.54
N THR A 335 13.85 -1.54 -33.27
CA THR A 335 14.81 -0.70 -32.56
C THR A 335 15.57 0.17 -33.55
N ASP A 336 15.44 1.50 -33.41
CA ASP A 336 16.22 2.46 -34.19
C ASP A 336 17.68 2.46 -33.67
N PRO A 337 18.68 2.10 -34.50
CA PRO A 337 20.07 2.05 -34.07
C PRO A 337 20.59 3.38 -33.53
N ARG A 338 20.02 4.51 -33.97
CA ARG A 338 20.44 5.83 -33.49
C ARG A 338 19.96 6.10 -32.07
N VAL A 339 18.77 5.60 -31.72
CA VAL A 339 18.23 5.68 -30.35
C VAL A 339 19.06 4.79 -29.44
N ALA A 340 19.33 3.55 -29.86
CA ALA A 340 20.14 2.61 -29.08
C ALA A 340 21.56 3.10 -28.83
N ALA A 341 22.16 3.78 -29.81
CA ALA A 341 23.51 4.33 -29.72
C ALA A 341 23.54 5.78 -29.20
N GLU A 342 22.40 6.36 -28.83
CA GLU A 342 22.27 7.78 -28.44
C GLU A 342 23.01 8.73 -29.40
N THR A 343 22.84 8.51 -30.70
CA THR A 343 23.43 9.36 -31.76
C THR A 343 22.39 10.32 -32.30
N PHE A 344 22.85 11.42 -32.89
CA PHE A 344 22.00 12.47 -33.46
C PHE A 344 20.81 11.92 -34.27
N PRO A 345 19.56 12.33 -33.98
CA PRO A 345 19.14 13.43 -33.09
C PRO A 345 18.78 13.00 -31.64
N PHE A 346 19.18 11.80 -31.22
CA PHE A 346 18.85 11.23 -29.91
C PHE A 346 20.00 11.30 -28.92
N ASP A 347 21.07 12.02 -29.25
CA ASP A 347 22.16 12.33 -28.34
C ASP A 347 21.67 13.17 -27.16
N ARG A 348 22.16 12.87 -25.95
CA ARG A 348 21.73 13.51 -24.71
C ARG A 348 22.91 13.80 -23.76
N PRO A 349 22.79 14.82 -22.89
CA PRO A 349 23.72 14.98 -21.77
C PRO A 349 23.50 13.88 -20.71
N LEU A 350 24.56 13.55 -19.97
CA LEU A 350 24.47 12.72 -18.77
C LEU A 350 23.82 13.55 -17.64
N LEU A 351 22.79 13.01 -16.98
CA LEU A 351 22.09 13.69 -15.89
C LEU A 351 22.83 13.53 -14.56
N SER A 352 22.69 14.50 -13.65
CA SER A 352 23.29 14.43 -12.31
C SER A 352 22.84 13.20 -11.51
N SER A 353 21.60 12.76 -11.69
CA SER A 353 21.03 11.57 -11.06
C SER A 353 21.61 10.24 -11.57
N GLU A 354 22.29 10.26 -12.71
CA GLU A 354 22.95 9.08 -13.30
C GLU A 354 24.41 8.95 -12.82
N GLY A 355 24.88 9.86 -11.96
CA GLY A 355 26.18 9.82 -11.30
C GLY A 355 26.25 8.76 -10.20
N LYS A 356 27.39 8.08 -10.09
CA LYS A 356 27.62 7.02 -9.10
C LYS A 356 28.10 7.64 -7.78
N THR A 357 27.17 7.93 -6.86
CA THR A 357 27.47 8.55 -5.56
C THR A 357 28.38 7.70 -4.69
N THR A 358 29.47 8.26 -4.18
CA THR A 358 30.33 7.61 -3.18
C THR A 358 30.45 8.53 -1.96
N GLN A 359 30.05 8.02 -0.79
CA GLN A 359 30.22 8.73 0.47
C GLN A 359 31.68 8.63 0.92
N LEU A 360 32.34 9.77 1.09
CA LEU A 360 33.65 9.85 1.71
C LEU A 360 33.51 10.39 3.13
N THR A 361 33.88 9.56 4.10
CA THR A 361 33.90 9.94 5.51
C THR A 361 35.23 10.61 5.83
N LEU A 362 35.28 11.94 5.87
CA LEU A 362 36.44 12.72 6.35
C LEU A 362 36.38 12.83 7.90
N ASN A 363 36.33 11.70 8.59
CA ASN A 363 36.29 11.70 10.06
C ASN A 363 37.69 11.60 10.64
N SER A 364 38.21 12.73 11.11
CA SER A 364 38.94 12.77 12.38
C SER A 364 38.00 13.36 13.41
N GLU A 365 37.76 12.67 14.52
CA GLU A 365 37.14 13.25 15.71
C GLU A 365 38.00 14.43 16.16
N ILE A 366 37.56 15.65 15.87
CA ILE A 366 38.32 16.83 16.24
C ILE A 366 37.98 17.18 17.69
N ALA A 367 39.01 17.25 18.52
CA ALA A 367 38.88 17.70 19.90
C ALA A 367 38.32 19.14 19.93
N GLY A 368 37.35 19.41 20.79
CA GLY A 368 36.81 20.74 20.96
C GLY A 368 37.62 21.62 21.94
N THR A 369 37.50 22.93 21.77
CA THR A 369 37.92 23.95 22.75
C THR A 369 36.83 24.98 22.96
N THR A 370 36.88 25.69 24.08
CA THR A 370 36.02 26.82 24.41
C THR A 370 36.58 28.16 23.90
N SER A 371 35.80 29.23 24.01
CA SER A 371 36.23 30.62 23.71
C SER A 371 37.41 31.09 24.56
N ASP A 372 37.57 30.56 25.77
CA ASP A 372 38.73 30.80 26.63
C ASP A 372 39.90 29.81 26.41
N LYS A 373 39.78 28.92 25.41
CA LYS A 373 40.75 27.91 24.99
C LYS A 373 40.95 26.75 25.98
N SER A 374 40.03 26.56 26.93
CA SER A 374 39.96 25.32 27.69
C SER A 374 39.42 24.17 26.84
N ALA A 375 39.80 22.94 27.17
CA ALA A 375 39.32 21.75 26.45
C ALA A 375 37.87 21.43 26.84
N THR A 376 37.07 20.95 25.89
CA THR A 376 35.71 20.42 26.13
C THR A 376 35.66 18.94 25.79
N SER A 377 34.68 18.23 26.38
CA SER A 377 34.38 16.83 26.04
C SER A 377 33.59 16.68 24.74
N ALA A 378 33.16 17.79 24.13
CA ALA A 378 32.44 17.77 22.86
C ALA A 378 33.34 17.28 21.70
N ILE A 379 32.77 16.43 20.84
CA ILE A 379 33.45 15.86 19.67
C ILE A 379 32.79 16.41 18.41
N PHE A 380 33.61 16.85 17.46
CA PHE A 380 33.16 17.39 16.18
C PHE A 380 33.65 16.48 15.04
N SER A 381 32.78 16.20 14.08
CA SER A 381 33.09 15.37 12.91
C SER A 381 32.44 15.90 11.64
N GLY A 382 32.96 15.50 10.48
CA GLY A 382 32.56 16.01 9.18
C GLY A 382 32.51 14.92 8.11
N SER A 383 31.57 15.02 7.16
CA SER A 383 31.52 14.13 6.01
C SER A 383 31.27 14.90 4.73
N ILE A 384 31.87 14.42 3.64
CA ILE A 384 31.70 14.98 2.30
C ILE A 384 31.29 13.87 1.36
N ILE A 385 30.14 14.05 0.73
CA ILE A 385 29.61 13.10 -0.25
C ILE A 385 29.89 13.68 -1.63
N SER A 386 30.61 12.92 -2.46
CA SER A 386 30.83 13.27 -3.87
C SER A 386 29.93 12.43 -4.78
N GLY A 387 29.32 13.09 -5.77
CA GLY A 387 28.51 12.44 -6.79
C GLY A 387 29.31 11.67 -7.85
N ASN A 388 30.62 11.95 -7.98
CA ASN A 388 31.46 11.44 -9.07
C ASN A 388 32.81 10.94 -8.52
N THR A 389 32.86 9.66 -8.14
CA THR A 389 34.06 8.90 -7.74
C THR A 389 34.72 9.27 -6.39
N SER A 390 35.35 8.26 -5.78
CA SER A 390 36.00 8.33 -4.47
C SER A 390 37.35 9.04 -4.53
N SER A 391 37.44 10.32 -4.15
CA SER A 391 38.72 10.88 -3.72
C SER A 391 38.95 10.51 -2.26
N SER A 392 39.93 9.67 -1.91
CA SER A 392 40.18 9.30 -0.50
C SER A 392 40.83 10.40 0.34
N ASP A 393 41.33 11.46 -0.31
CA ASP A 393 42.35 12.35 0.27
C ASP A 393 41.83 13.78 0.52
N GLY A 394 40.51 14.00 0.48
CA GLY A 394 39.90 15.33 0.68
C GLY A 394 40.18 16.33 -0.44
N ILE A 395 40.53 15.85 -1.64
CA ILE A 395 40.78 16.64 -2.85
C ILE A 395 39.74 16.25 -3.90
N PHE A 396 38.88 17.18 -4.28
CA PHE A 396 37.78 16.96 -5.22
C PHE A 396 38.03 17.71 -6.53
N GLY A 397 37.64 17.12 -7.66
CA GLY A 397 37.73 17.80 -8.94
C GLY A 397 36.71 18.94 -9.07
N ALA A 398 37.05 19.97 -9.84
CA ALA A 398 36.18 21.10 -10.11
C ALA A 398 34.80 20.68 -10.63
N ASN A 399 34.67 19.55 -11.34
CA ASN A 399 33.42 19.08 -11.92
C ASN A 399 32.56 18.21 -10.98
N GLU A 400 32.98 18.00 -9.74
CA GLU A 400 32.23 17.18 -8.77
C GLU A 400 31.14 17.99 -8.06
N ILE A 401 30.01 17.33 -7.78
CA ILE A 401 28.97 17.90 -6.92
C ILE A 401 29.21 17.35 -5.51
N LEU A 402 29.42 18.26 -4.56
CA LEU A 402 29.70 17.91 -3.18
C LEU A 402 28.51 18.25 -2.27
N SER A 403 28.20 17.34 -1.34
CA SER A 403 27.32 17.62 -0.22
C SER A 403 28.10 17.49 1.08
N ILE A 404 28.02 18.50 1.94
CA ILE A 404 28.89 18.66 3.11
C ILE A 404 28.01 18.72 4.36
N SER A 405 28.34 17.88 5.33
CA SER A 405 27.67 17.84 6.64
C SER A 405 28.66 17.68 7.78
N ALA A 406 28.24 18.08 8.97
CA ALA A 406 28.98 17.86 10.21
C ALA A 406 28.08 17.31 11.31
N GLN A 407 28.69 16.71 12.32
CA GLN A 407 28.02 16.28 13.54
C GLN A 407 28.76 16.80 14.76
N ILE A 408 27.99 17.23 15.76
CA ILE A 408 28.47 17.65 17.07
C ILE A 408 27.95 16.64 18.08
N GLN A 409 28.83 15.90 18.72
CA GLN A 409 28.51 15.20 19.96
C GLN A 409 28.79 16.16 21.11
N LEU A 410 27.74 16.55 21.82
CA LEU A 410 27.83 17.61 22.82
C LEU A 410 28.55 17.16 24.09
N ASP A 411 29.05 18.14 24.84
CA ASP A 411 29.58 17.90 26.17
C ASP A 411 28.45 17.37 27.08
N PRO A 412 28.68 16.30 27.86
CA PRO A 412 27.66 15.75 28.76
C PRO A 412 27.01 16.79 29.68
N ASP A 413 27.74 17.82 30.09
CA ASP A 413 27.24 18.87 30.99
C ASP A 413 26.30 19.87 30.29
N ASP A 414 26.21 19.84 28.96
CA ASP A 414 25.42 20.76 28.15
C ASP A 414 24.14 20.13 27.57
N LEU A 415 23.96 18.82 27.75
CA LEU A 415 22.80 18.09 27.29
C LEU A 415 21.50 18.62 27.90
N GLY A 416 20.48 18.79 27.05
CA GLY A 416 19.16 19.25 27.49
C GLY A 416 19.04 20.76 27.74
N LYS A 417 20.13 21.54 27.61
CA LYS A 417 20.08 23.00 27.65
C LYS A 417 19.59 23.57 26.32
N SER A 418 19.04 24.78 26.34
CA SER A 418 18.81 25.57 25.13
C SER A 418 20.10 26.25 24.69
N GLY A 419 20.31 26.41 23.39
CA GLY A 419 21.56 26.97 22.88
C GLY A 419 21.53 27.24 21.39
N ASN A 420 22.66 27.70 20.86
CA ASN A 420 22.83 28.05 19.45
C ASN A 420 23.92 27.21 18.80
N ILE A 421 23.76 26.93 17.52
CA ILE A 421 24.75 26.27 16.66
C ILE A 421 25.24 27.29 15.64
N TYR A 422 26.54 27.22 15.33
CA TYR A 422 27.25 28.11 14.44
C TYR A 422 28.10 27.32 13.43
N CYS A 423 28.25 27.87 12.23
CA CYS A 423 29.13 27.33 11.18
C CYS A 423 29.88 28.47 10.49
N VAL A 424 31.20 28.34 10.38
CA VAL A 424 32.09 29.27 9.69
C VAL A 424 32.90 28.53 8.64
N ILE A 425 32.91 29.05 7.41
CA ILE A 425 33.71 28.56 6.31
C ILE A 425 34.80 29.57 6.01
N VAL A 426 36.05 29.09 5.95
CA VAL A 426 37.18 29.85 5.42
C VAL A 426 37.44 29.40 4.00
N LEU A 427 37.25 30.31 3.05
CA LEU A 427 37.53 30.11 1.63
C LEU A 427 38.63 31.07 1.21
N ASN A 428 39.78 30.53 0.79
CA ASN A 428 40.93 31.31 0.33
C ASN A 428 41.35 32.43 1.32
N GLY A 429 41.22 32.15 2.63
CA GLY A 429 41.58 33.07 3.71
C GLY A 429 40.50 34.10 4.09
N GLN A 430 39.33 34.08 3.43
CA GLN A 430 38.18 34.91 3.81
C GLN A 430 37.18 34.08 4.63
N LEU A 431 36.65 34.67 5.70
CA LEU A 431 35.72 34.00 6.61
C LEU A 431 34.27 34.35 6.28
N TYR A 432 33.44 33.32 6.24
CA TYR A 432 32.01 33.42 6.00
C TYR A 432 31.24 32.65 7.07
N ALA A 433 30.34 33.33 7.79
CA ALA A 433 29.47 32.71 8.77
C ALA A 433 28.10 32.39 8.15
N LEU A 434 27.58 31.20 8.43
CA LEU A 434 26.25 30.75 7.99
C LEU A 434 25.18 31.27 8.96
N ASN A 435 24.20 32.00 8.45
CA ASN A 435 23.06 32.47 9.25
C ASN A 435 21.87 31.51 9.20
N SER A 436 20.84 31.80 9.99
CA SER A 436 19.61 31.00 10.10
C SER A 436 18.76 30.91 8.83
N ASN A 437 19.01 31.76 7.83
CA ASN A 437 18.34 31.70 6.54
C ASN A 437 19.12 30.86 5.50
N GLY A 438 20.21 30.20 5.91
CA GLY A 438 21.07 29.42 5.03
C GLY A 438 22.01 30.26 4.15
N ALA A 439 22.18 31.56 4.46
CA ALA A 439 23.04 32.45 3.69
C ALA A 439 24.41 32.68 4.37
N TYR A 440 25.46 32.66 3.56
CA TYR A 440 26.83 32.98 3.98
C TYR A 440 27.07 34.49 4.02
N GLN A 441 27.47 34.99 5.18
CA GLN A 441 27.81 36.39 5.39
C GLN A 441 29.30 36.54 5.69
N PHE A 442 29.95 37.51 5.06
CA PHE A 442 31.33 37.84 5.38
C PHE A 442 31.45 38.18 6.87
N TRP A 443 32.43 37.59 7.55
CA TRP A 443 32.64 37.75 8.98
C TRP A 443 34.07 38.20 9.28
N ASN A 444 34.22 39.05 10.29
CA ASN A 444 35.45 39.79 10.60
C ASN A 444 36.13 39.31 11.89
N GLU A 445 35.94 38.05 12.25
CA GLU A 445 36.57 37.38 13.42
C GLU A 445 36.04 37.81 14.81
N ASN A 446 35.05 38.71 14.89
CA ASN A 446 34.46 39.06 16.18
C ASN A 446 33.40 38.03 16.63
N LEU A 447 33.74 37.23 17.66
CA LEU A 447 32.88 36.19 18.23
C LEU A 447 31.54 36.73 18.75
N ASP A 448 31.52 37.94 19.30
CA ASP A 448 30.29 38.56 19.82
C ASP A 448 29.27 38.91 18.72
N SER A 449 29.71 38.89 17.46
CA SER A 449 28.89 39.20 16.29
C SER A 449 28.62 38.00 15.38
N LEU A 450 28.99 36.79 15.82
CA LEU A 450 28.83 35.57 15.03
C LEU A 450 27.33 35.22 14.89
N PRO A 451 26.78 35.16 13.66
CA PRO A 451 25.38 34.81 13.47
C PRO A 451 25.15 33.31 13.73
N ALA A 452 24.14 32.99 14.53
CA ALA A 452 23.71 31.60 14.73
C ALA A 452 23.07 31.07 13.45
N MET A 453 23.44 29.84 13.06
CA MET A 453 22.78 29.13 11.97
C MET A 453 21.50 28.44 12.44
N SER A 454 21.42 28.07 13.72
CA SER A 454 20.24 27.46 14.30
C SER A 454 20.20 27.75 15.80
N SER A 455 19.01 28.08 16.31
CA SER A 455 18.74 28.12 17.74
C SER A 455 17.91 26.90 18.12
N LYS A 456 18.28 26.22 19.20
CA LYS A 456 17.64 24.99 19.68
C LYS A 456 17.02 25.23 21.04
N SER A 457 15.75 24.88 21.20
CA SER A 457 15.07 24.92 22.51
C SER A 457 15.63 23.88 23.48
N ILE A 458 16.11 22.74 22.95
CA ILE A 458 16.78 21.67 23.69
C ILE A 458 17.86 21.11 22.77
N LEU A 459 19.10 21.08 23.23
CA LEU A 459 20.23 20.44 22.55
C LEU A 459 20.26 18.93 22.87
N GLY A 460 20.35 18.10 21.84
CA GLY A 460 20.47 16.65 21.94
C GLY A 460 21.89 16.17 22.25
N SER A 461 22.06 14.85 22.40
CA SER A 461 23.39 14.23 22.56
C SER A 461 24.24 14.29 21.29
N VAL A 462 23.60 14.31 20.12
CA VAL A 462 24.23 14.53 18.82
C VAL A 462 23.38 15.51 18.01
N GLU A 463 24.00 16.58 17.53
CA GLU A 463 23.38 17.52 16.58
C GLU A 463 24.02 17.34 15.21
N THR A 464 23.19 17.16 14.17
CA THR A 464 23.65 17.12 12.77
C THR A 464 23.50 18.50 12.14
N VAL A 465 24.54 18.92 11.42
CA VAL A 465 24.65 20.23 10.79
C VAL A 465 24.77 20.05 9.28
N SER A 466 23.72 20.39 8.53
CA SER A 466 23.80 20.51 7.06
C SER A 466 24.48 21.83 6.72
N ILE A 467 25.67 21.75 6.12
CA ILE A 467 26.50 22.93 5.86
C ILE A 467 26.25 23.43 4.45
N ILE A 468 26.46 22.57 3.46
CA ILE A 468 26.22 22.89 2.05
C ILE A 468 25.57 21.68 1.39
N GLU A 469 24.41 21.92 0.80
CA GLU A 469 23.80 21.00 -0.16
C GLU A 469 24.17 21.49 -1.56
N GLN A 470 24.80 20.62 -2.35
CA GLN A 470 25.20 20.90 -3.75
C GLN A 470 26.14 22.10 -3.91
N PHE A 471 27.40 21.94 -3.52
CA PHE A 471 28.41 22.99 -3.68
C PHE A 471 28.71 23.30 -5.16
N SER A 472 28.52 24.56 -5.55
CA SER A 472 28.85 25.05 -6.90
C SER A 472 30.35 25.42 -7.00
N GLN A 473 31.14 24.47 -7.52
CA GLN A 473 32.46 24.57 -8.17
C GLN A 473 33.25 25.89 -8.03
N THR A 474 33.62 26.26 -6.80
CA THR A 474 34.59 27.34 -6.56
C THR A 474 35.95 26.72 -6.20
N PRO A 475 36.97 26.82 -7.07
CA PRO A 475 38.30 26.29 -6.77
C PRO A 475 38.89 26.97 -5.53
N GLY A 476 39.52 26.17 -4.66
CA GLY A 476 40.12 26.68 -3.45
C GLY A 476 40.25 25.66 -2.33
N ASN A 477 40.87 26.10 -1.24
CA ASN A 477 40.97 25.36 0.01
C ASN A 477 39.87 25.83 0.96
N PHE A 478 39.17 24.86 1.54
CA PHE A 478 38.07 25.06 2.45
C PHE A 478 38.45 24.58 3.84
N ASN A 479 38.20 25.41 4.84
CA ASN A 479 38.28 25.04 6.24
C ASN A 479 36.94 25.34 6.90
N ILE A 480 36.33 24.33 7.53
CA ILE A 480 35.03 24.47 8.18
C ILE A 480 35.21 24.37 9.69
N TYR A 481 34.69 25.38 10.39
CA TYR A 481 34.56 25.41 11.83
C TYR A 481 33.09 25.33 12.23
N ILE A 482 32.79 24.48 13.21
CA ILE A 482 31.47 24.27 13.75
C ILE A 482 31.54 24.52 15.25
N ALA A 483 30.53 25.20 15.78
CA ALA A 483 30.50 25.57 17.19
C ALA A 483 29.08 25.53 17.76
N TYR A 484 28.99 25.47 19.09
CA TYR A 484 27.75 25.68 19.82
C TYR A 484 27.97 26.44 21.13
N ASP A 485 26.92 27.04 21.68
CA ASP A 485 26.89 27.58 23.04
C ASP A 485 25.63 27.13 23.77
N THR A 486 25.57 27.43 25.07
CA THR A 486 24.36 27.19 25.89
C THR A 486 23.76 28.50 26.43
N ASN A 487 23.93 29.60 25.68
CA ASN A 487 23.65 30.98 26.11
C ASN A 487 24.43 31.43 27.36
N ASP A 488 25.53 30.75 27.68
CA ASP A 488 26.44 31.02 28.79
C ASP A 488 27.59 31.98 28.41
N SER A 489 27.56 32.53 27.19
CA SER A 489 28.66 33.31 26.60
C SER A 489 29.96 32.52 26.41
N VAL A 490 29.91 31.18 26.50
CA VAL A 490 31.05 30.30 26.25
C VAL A 490 30.80 29.51 24.97
N LEU A 491 31.53 29.84 23.92
CA LEU A 491 31.45 29.13 22.64
C LEU A 491 32.34 27.89 22.68
N ARG A 492 31.82 26.73 22.32
CA ARG A 492 32.54 25.45 22.20
C ARG A 492 32.65 25.08 20.74
N TYR A 493 33.85 24.91 20.23
CA TYR A 493 34.11 24.73 18.79
C TYR A 493 35.22 23.72 18.55
N ASN A 494 35.28 23.17 17.34
CA ASN A 494 36.35 22.28 16.91
C ASN A 494 37.72 23.00 16.89
N SER A 495 38.72 22.42 17.56
CA SER A 495 40.07 23.02 17.64
C SER A 495 40.81 23.06 16.31
N GLU A 496 40.50 22.11 15.42
CA GLU A 496 41.00 22.03 14.04
C GLU A 496 39.82 22.03 13.05
N PRO A 497 39.93 22.67 11.87
CA PRO A 497 38.82 22.68 10.92
C PRO A 497 38.65 21.33 10.20
N ILE A 498 37.44 21.08 9.69
CA ILE A 498 37.23 20.06 8.66
C ILE A 498 37.78 20.64 7.35
N GLN A 499 38.78 19.99 6.76
CA GLN A 499 39.53 20.50 5.60
C GLN A 499 39.26 19.72 4.34
N PHE A 500 39.13 20.44 3.22
CA PHE A 500 39.13 19.85 1.87
C PHE A 500 39.54 20.87 0.82
N SER A 501 39.86 20.39 -0.38
CA SER A 501 40.24 21.22 -1.53
C SER A 501 39.41 20.88 -2.76
N VAL A 502 39.08 21.89 -3.56
CA VAL A 502 38.49 21.74 -4.90
C VAL A 502 39.50 22.23 -5.94
N GLN A 503 39.92 21.36 -6.86
CA GLN A 503 40.96 21.62 -7.87
C GLN A 503 40.41 21.77 -9.28
#